data_AF-A0A7V1LTX0-F1
#
_entry.id   AF-A0A7V1LTX0-F1
#
_cell.length_a   1.000
_cell.length_b   1.000
_cell.length_c   1.000
_cell.angle_alpha   90.00
_cell.angle_beta   90.00
_cell.angle_gamma   90.00
#
_symmetry.space_group_name_H-M   'P 1'
#
loop_
_entity.id
_entity.type
_entity.pdbx_description
1 polymer ?
#
loop_
_entity_poly.entity_id
_entity_poly.type
_entity_poly.pdbx_seq_one_letter_code
_entity_poly.pdbx_strand_id
1 'polypeptide(L)'
;MSISPISDVFCITNEDGSLLHPAIQATILARYSRSSQSAKEIVLNLTSEDADKFQERWVGRYGHNSVAELANIPICFENISIIASKFIESWQRAGYSEKSTRYQIFNRNSFITPDGAPSTMKNFSSRLYDAYENILPKLLKIVSEITGEDIEKATVKARAFDNIRYLLPAGTGTNVAAVLNIRDVINMIKSMTGHCNPEFRKLGHALYETSNQFCPALLKHVSPNNFQMQLKTVGKMNHEVQIGKNKPYVIIDRPHLMPDPVIQQDSFKSLVEQRYGMSWEAFTKFMNCRPEHSEVPDPFKTINI
;
A
#
# COMPACT_ATOMS: atom_id res chain seq x y z
N MET A 1 -26.55 -21.83 43.43
CA MET A 1 -25.66 -20.65 43.50
C MET A 1 -25.38 -20.22 42.07
N SER A 2 -25.87 -19.06 41.63
CA SER A 2 -25.46 -18.52 40.32
C SER A 2 -24.00 -18.12 40.44
N ILE A 3 -23.13 -18.83 39.74
CA ILE A 3 -21.72 -18.44 39.64
C ILE A 3 -21.71 -17.09 38.93
N SER A 4 -21.28 -16.04 39.61
CA SER A 4 -21.08 -14.74 38.98
C SER A 4 -20.10 -14.88 37.82
N PRO A 5 -20.33 -14.22 36.68
CA PRO A 5 -19.42 -14.30 35.55
C PRO A 5 -18.01 -13.88 35.98
N ILE A 6 -17.02 -14.73 35.72
CA ILE A 6 -15.60 -14.45 35.95
C ILE A 6 -15.05 -13.77 34.70
N SER A 7 -14.42 -12.61 34.86
CA SER A 7 -13.71 -11.94 33.77
C SER A 7 -12.54 -12.80 33.30
N ASP A 8 -12.41 -12.98 31.99
CA ASP A 8 -11.39 -13.81 31.36
C ASP A 8 -10.75 -13.06 30.18
N VAL A 9 -9.44 -13.21 30.00
CA VAL A 9 -8.64 -12.57 28.95
C VAL A 9 -7.71 -13.63 28.34
N PHE A 10 -7.89 -13.93 27.05
CA PHE A 10 -7.14 -14.97 26.37
C PHE A 10 -6.93 -14.63 24.89
N CYS A 11 -5.91 -15.26 24.29
CA CYS A 11 -5.72 -15.27 22.84
C CYS A 11 -6.31 -16.57 22.26
N ILE A 12 -6.88 -16.51 21.06
CA ILE A 12 -7.34 -17.71 20.36
C ILE A 12 -6.15 -18.36 19.63
N THR A 13 -5.82 -19.59 20.03
CA THR A 13 -4.67 -20.35 19.52
C THR A 13 -5.10 -21.78 19.18
N ASN A 14 -4.24 -22.48 18.44
CA ASN A 14 -4.27 -23.94 18.36
C ASN A 14 -3.97 -24.56 19.74
N GLU A 15 -4.18 -25.88 19.87
CA GLU A 15 -3.89 -26.64 21.09
C GLU A 15 -2.40 -26.57 21.50
N ASP A 16 -1.50 -26.45 20.52
CA ASP A 16 -0.06 -26.29 20.73
C ASP A 16 0.38 -24.86 21.09
N GLY A 17 -0.57 -23.92 21.19
CA GLY A 17 -0.32 -22.50 21.49
C GLY A 17 0.07 -21.65 20.29
N SER A 18 0.17 -22.22 19.08
CA SER A 18 0.42 -21.44 17.85
C SER A 18 -0.80 -20.63 17.44
N LEU A 19 -0.59 -19.52 16.73
CA LEU A 19 -1.70 -18.69 16.21
C LEU A 19 -2.52 -19.48 15.18
N LEU A 20 -3.84 -19.29 15.25
CA LEU A 20 -4.76 -19.88 14.28
C LEU A 20 -4.51 -19.34 12.88
N HIS A 21 -4.81 -20.16 11.88
CA HIS A 21 -4.80 -19.74 10.49
C HIS A 21 -5.69 -18.47 10.31
N PRO A 22 -5.25 -17.43 9.57
CA PRO A 22 -5.93 -16.14 9.53
C PRO A 22 -7.41 -16.22 9.16
N ALA A 23 -7.77 -17.13 8.25
CA ALA A 23 -9.16 -17.33 7.84
C ALA A 23 -10.05 -17.91 8.96
N ILE A 24 -9.51 -18.84 9.74
CA ILE A 24 -10.18 -19.44 10.89
C ILE A 24 -10.34 -18.39 11.99
N GLN A 25 -9.27 -17.64 12.28
CA GLN A 25 -9.27 -16.54 13.24
C GLN A 25 -10.38 -15.52 12.93
N ALA A 26 -10.45 -15.03 11.68
CA ALA A 26 -11.46 -14.07 11.28
C ALA A 26 -12.89 -14.61 11.41
N THR A 27 -13.10 -15.90 11.09
CA THR A 27 -14.41 -16.55 11.22
C THR A 27 -14.87 -16.64 12.67
N ILE A 28 -13.98 -17.08 13.57
CA ILE A 28 -14.30 -17.20 15.00
C ILE A 28 -14.66 -15.84 15.57
N LEU A 29 -13.82 -14.84 15.34
CA LEU A 29 -14.02 -13.49 15.86
C LEU A 29 -15.27 -12.82 15.28
N ALA A 30 -15.61 -13.10 14.02
CA ALA A 30 -16.86 -12.64 13.43
C ALA A 30 -18.09 -13.30 14.08
N ARG A 31 -18.06 -14.64 14.26
CA ARG A 31 -19.14 -15.39 14.91
C ARG A 31 -19.32 -15.01 16.37
N TYR A 32 -18.24 -14.63 17.06
CA TYR A 32 -18.25 -14.22 18.46
C TYR A 32 -19.25 -13.09 18.75
N SER A 33 -19.43 -12.16 17.81
CA SER A 33 -20.39 -11.05 17.95
C SER A 33 -21.87 -11.46 17.84
N ARG A 34 -22.17 -12.66 17.31
CA ARG A 34 -23.53 -13.09 16.93
C ARG A 34 -23.87 -14.51 17.38
N SER A 35 -23.08 -15.09 18.28
CA SER A 35 -23.26 -16.42 18.84
C SER A 35 -23.50 -16.32 20.34
N SER A 36 -24.33 -17.21 20.89
CA SER A 36 -24.43 -17.40 22.34
C SER A 36 -23.23 -18.15 22.93
N GLN A 37 -22.37 -18.70 22.06
CA GLN A 37 -21.14 -19.40 22.44
C GLN A 37 -19.96 -18.44 22.60
N SER A 38 -19.07 -18.74 23.53
CA SER A 38 -17.77 -18.10 23.70
C SER A 38 -16.80 -18.43 22.55
N ALA A 39 -15.73 -17.64 22.38
CA ALA A 39 -14.75 -17.88 21.33
C ALA A 39 -14.05 -19.25 21.51
N LYS A 40 -13.82 -19.67 22.77
CA LYS A 40 -13.27 -20.98 23.12
C LYS A 40 -14.15 -22.13 22.62
N GLU A 41 -15.47 -22.01 22.78
CA GLU A 41 -16.42 -23.02 22.31
C GLU A 41 -16.57 -23.02 20.78
N ILE A 42 -16.46 -21.85 20.15
CA ILE A 42 -16.51 -21.75 18.68
C ILE A 42 -15.27 -22.41 18.05
N VAL A 43 -14.07 -22.22 18.63
CA VAL A 43 -12.83 -22.86 18.16
C VAL A 43 -12.97 -24.37 18.07
N LEU A 44 -13.52 -25.02 19.10
CA LEU A 44 -13.65 -26.48 19.18
C LEU A 44 -14.56 -27.09 18.10
N ASN A 45 -15.46 -26.29 17.52
CA ASN A 45 -16.51 -26.74 16.61
C ASN A 45 -16.34 -26.20 15.19
N LEU A 46 -15.23 -25.53 14.88
CA LEU A 46 -15.01 -24.92 13.57
C LEU A 46 -13.94 -25.67 12.78
N THR A 47 -14.30 -26.19 11.61
CA THR A 47 -13.33 -26.72 10.64
C THR A 47 -12.86 -25.62 9.68
N SER A 48 -11.76 -25.86 8.97
CA SER A 48 -11.30 -24.97 7.88
C SER A 48 -12.35 -24.82 6.77
N GLU A 49 -13.07 -25.89 6.43
CA GLU A 49 -14.12 -25.86 5.41
C GLU A 49 -15.32 -25.00 5.85
N ASP A 50 -15.68 -25.05 7.13
CA ASP A 50 -16.71 -24.18 7.70
C ASP A 50 -16.29 -22.71 7.67
N ALA A 51 -15.00 -22.43 7.90
CA ALA A 51 -14.44 -21.10 7.80
C ALA A 51 -14.55 -20.54 6.37
N ASP A 52 -14.14 -21.34 5.36
CA ASP A 52 -14.22 -20.92 3.96
C ASP A 52 -15.66 -20.66 3.51
N LYS A 53 -16.60 -21.56 3.85
CA LYS A 53 -18.03 -21.38 3.55
C LYS A 53 -18.60 -20.14 4.22
N PHE A 54 -18.22 -19.88 5.48
CA PHE A 54 -18.64 -18.69 6.20
C PHE A 54 -18.13 -17.43 5.51
N GLN A 55 -16.84 -17.40 5.16
CA GLN A 55 -16.22 -16.24 4.53
C GLN A 55 -16.80 -15.94 3.15
N GLU A 56 -17.01 -16.95 2.31
CA GLU A 56 -17.63 -16.76 0.99
C GLU A 56 -19.04 -16.18 1.12
N ARG A 57 -19.82 -16.70 2.06
CA ARG A 57 -21.19 -16.22 2.31
C ARG A 57 -21.19 -14.77 2.80
N TRP A 58 -20.40 -14.44 3.83
CA TRP A 58 -20.51 -13.16 4.52
C TRP A 58 -19.66 -12.04 3.93
N VAL A 59 -18.44 -12.33 3.53
CA VAL A 59 -17.56 -11.32 2.91
C VAL A 59 -17.85 -11.22 1.42
N GLY A 60 -17.93 -12.36 0.73
CA GLY A 60 -18.14 -12.40 -0.73
C GLY A 60 -19.53 -11.90 -1.16
N ARG A 61 -20.61 -12.43 -0.57
CA ARG A 61 -21.98 -12.11 -1.01
C ARG A 61 -22.62 -10.92 -0.30
N TYR A 62 -22.47 -10.81 1.02
CA TYR A 62 -23.10 -9.74 1.80
C TYR A 62 -22.24 -8.47 1.93
N GLY A 63 -20.98 -8.49 1.45
CA GLY A 63 -20.11 -7.32 1.46
C GLY A 63 -19.68 -6.85 2.85
N HIS A 64 -19.72 -7.74 3.86
CA HIS A 64 -19.25 -7.45 5.22
C HIS A 64 -17.72 -7.41 5.29
N ASN A 65 -17.12 -6.43 4.61
CA ASN A 65 -15.67 -6.31 4.42
C ASN A 65 -14.89 -6.13 5.73
N SER A 66 -15.53 -5.70 6.82
CA SER A 66 -14.89 -5.59 8.14
C SER A 66 -14.48 -6.94 8.72
N VAL A 67 -15.12 -8.05 8.35
CA VAL A 67 -14.71 -9.40 8.78
C VAL A 67 -13.30 -9.73 8.26
N ALA A 68 -12.96 -9.27 7.05
CA ALA A 68 -11.62 -9.48 6.48
C ALA A 68 -10.52 -8.70 7.24
N GLU A 69 -10.87 -7.75 8.11
CA GLU A 69 -9.89 -7.04 8.94
C GLU A 69 -9.35 -7.89 10.09
N LEU A 70 -10.10 -8.92 10.47
CA LEU A 70 -9.78 -9.82 11.57
C LEU A 70 -8.75 -10.90 11.15
N ALA A 71 -8.48 -11.03 9.85
CA ALA A 71 -7.43 -11.86 9.28
C ALA A 71 -6.21 -11.00 8.96
N ASN A 72 -5.04 -11.34 9.51
CA ASN A 72 -3.78 -10.64 9.25
C ASN A 72 -2.75 -11.60 8.67
N ILE A 73 -1.96 -11.13 7.70
CA ILE A 73 -0.88 -11.89 7.07
C ILE A 73 0.41 -11.07 6.99
N PRO A 74 1.58 -11.67 7.29
CA PRO A 74 2.86 -11.09 6.97
C PRO A 74 3.19 -11.29 5.48
N ILE A 75 3.67 -10.24 4.81
CA ILE A 75 4.04 -10.25 3.39
C ILE A 75 5.37 -9.54 3.21
N CYS A 76 6.29 -10.16 2.48
CA CYS A 76 7.57 -9.56 2.12
C CYS A 76 7.56 -9.20 0.63
N PHE A 77 7.87 -7.94 0.34
CA PHE A 77 8.08 -7.41 -1.00
C PHE A 77 9.57 -7.19 -1.19
N GLU A 78 10.21 -7.97 -2.06
CA GLU A 78 11.64 -7.89 -2.31
C GLU A 78 11.95 -7.37 -3.71
N ASN A 79 13.05 -6.63 -3.84
CA ASN A 79 13.51 -6.06 -5.10
C ASN A 79 12.45 -5.20 -5.81
N ILE A 80 11.75 -4.38 -5.02
CA ILE A 80 10.76 -3.41 -5.52
C ILE A 80 11.38 -2.01 -5.55
N SER A 81 10.93 -1.12 -6.42
CA SER A 81 11.41 0.25 -6.42
C SER A 81 11.01 0.99 -5.13
N ILE A 82 11.78 2.02 -4.74
CA ILE A 82 11.37 2.94 -3.67
C ILE A 82 10.01 3.58 -3.98
N ILE A 83 9.68 3.81 -5.27
CA ILE A 83 8.35 4.29 -5.65
C ILE A 83 7.26 3.29 -5.22
N ALA A 84 7.47 2.00 -5.48
CA ALA A 84 6.57 0.94 -5.06
C ALA A 84 6.48 0.81 -3.53
N SER A 85 7.61 0.96 -2.81
CA SER A 85 7.58 0.93 -1.34
C SER A 85 6.71 2.04 -0.77
N LYS A 86 6.83 3.28 -1.27
CA LYS A 86 5.97 4.39 -0.81
C LYS A 86 4.49 4.18 -1.12
N PHE A 87 4.17 3.49 -2.22
CA PHE A 87 2.78 3.11 -2.50
C PHE A 87 2.27 2.07 -1.49
N ILE A 88 3.06 1.04 -1.19
CA ILE A 88 2.71 0.00 -0.21
C ILE A 88 2.57 0.59 1.19
N GLU A 89 3.45 1.51 1.59
CA GLU A 89 3.43 2.13 2.93
C GLU A 89 2.35 3.20 3.09
N SER A 90 1.63 3.55 2.01
CA SER A 90 0.53 4.52 2.08
C SER A 90 -0.71 4.00 2.82
N TRP A 91 -0.80 2.67 3.04
CA TRP A 91 -1.91 2.04 3.75
C TRP A 91 -1.69 2.05 5.26
N GLN A 92 -2.50 2.82 5.99
CA GLN A 92 -2.22 3.21 7.38
C GLN A 92 -2.44 2.15 8.47
N ARG A 93 -3.12 1.03 8.18
CA ARG A 93 -3.49 0.04 9.20
C ARG A 93 -2.51 -1.13 9.32
N ALA A 94 -1.38 -1.06 8.62
CA ALA A 94 -0.37 -2.10 8.61
C ALA A 94 0.89 -1.69 9.40
N GLY A 95 1.62 -2.71 9.87
CA GLY A 95 3.00 -2.52 10.32
C GLY A 95 3.97 -2.73 9.17
N TYR A 96 4.98 -1.86 9.02
CA TYR A 96 5.98 -1.94 7.94
C TYR A 96 7.40 -1.95 8.49
N SER A 97 8.30 -2.59 7.73
CA SER A 97 9.74 -2.49 7.90
C SER A 97 10.41 -2.46 6.53
N GLU A 98 10.95 -1.30 6.16
CA GLU A 98 11.66 -1.10 4.89
C GLU A 98 13.18 -1.19 5.08
N LYS A 99 13.87 -1.74 4.08
CA LYS A 99 15.33 -1.68 3.97
C LYS A 99 15.80 -0.22 3.99
N SER A 100 16.45 0.16 5.09
CA SER A 100 16.78 1.56 5.36
C SER A 100 17.89 2.10 4.47
N THR A 101 17.61 3.22 3.78
CA THR A 101 18.60 4.05 3.06
C THR A 101 19.63 4.71 3.96
N ARG A 102 19.43 4.69 5.29
CA ARG A 102 20.37 5.24 6.28
C ARG A 102 21.41 4.25 6.77
N TYR A 103 21.17 2.96 6.58
CA TYR A 103 22.01 1.90 7.16
C TYR A 103 22.53 0.89 6.12
N GLN A 104 22.00 0.93 4.90
CA GLN A 104 22.35 -0.02 3.84
C GLN A 104 22.92 0.72 2.64
N ILE A 105 23.95 0.13 2.02
CA ILE A 105 24.50 0.64 0.76
C ILE A 105 23.61 0.13 -0.37
N PHE A 106 23.14 1.06 -1.19
CA PHE A 106 22.46 0.77 -2.44
C PHE A 106 23.45 0.96 -3.58
N ASN A 107 23.35 0.10 -4.59
CA ASN A 107 24.24 0.13 -5.75
C ASN A 107 23.42 0.08 -7.04
N ARG A 108 24.07 0.39 -8.16
CA ARG A 108 23.43 0.46 -9.48
C ARG A 108 22.72 -0.83 -9.91
N ASN A 109 23.09 -1.99 -9.37
CA ASN A 109 22.48 -3.27 -9.75
C ASN A 109 21.09 -3.43 -9.13
N SER A 110 20.74 -2.67 -8.09
CA SER A 110 19.39 -2.72 -7.51
C SER A 110 18.38 -1.87 -8.29
N PHE A 111 18.78 -1.11 -9.31
CA PHE A 111 17.85 -0.24 -10.04
C PHE A 111 16.77 -1.04 -10.78
N ILE A 112 15.50 -0.81 -10.41
CA ILE A 112 14.33 -1.40 -11.04
C ILE A 112 13.94 -0.58 -12.25
N THR A 113 13.98 -1.22 -13.42
CA THR A 113 13.56 -0.62 -14.68
C THR A 113 12.14 -1.11 -15.00
N PRO A 114 11.11 -0.24 -14.97
CA PRO A 114 9.75 -0.66 -15.27
C PRO A 114 9.60 -1.02 -16.75
N ASP A 115 8.66 -1.91 -17.05
CA ASP A 115 8.37 -2.30 -18.44
C ASP A 115 8.01 -1.09 -19.30
N GLY A 116 8.50 -1.05 -20.53
CA GLY A 116 8.28 0.06 -21.44
C GLY A 116 9.12 1.31 -21.14
N ALA A 117 9.99 1.28 -20.13
CA ALA A 117 10.98 2.34 -19.93
C ALA A 117 11.97 2.41 -21.11
N PRO A 118 12.47 3.61 -21.48
CA PRO A 118 13.53 3.75 -22.47
C PRO A 118 14.78 2.97 -22.07
N SER A 119 15.45 2.34 -23.04
CA SER A 119 16.71 1.61 -22.81
C SER A 119 17.81 2.48 -22.19
N THR A 120 17.74 3.80 -22.37
CA THR A 120 18.66 4.78 -21.80
C THR A 120 18.45 5.05 -20.31
N MET A 121 17.30 4.69 -19.73
CA MET A 121 16.96 5.01 -18.33
C MET A 121 17.98 4.42 -17.35
N LYS A 122 18.31 3.13 -17.49
CA LYS A 122 19.27 2.46 -16.60
C LYS A 122 20.67 3.10 -16.69
N ASN A 123 21.11 3.45 -17.91
CA ASN A 123 22.41 4.11 -18.12
C ASN A 123 22.42 5.52 -17.53
N PHE A 124 21.33 6.27 -17.67
CA PHE A 124 21.20 7.58 -17.06
C PHE A 124 21.22 7.49 -15.53
N SER A 125 20.43 6.59 -14.94
CA SER A 125 20.40 6.34 -13.50
C SER A 125 21.77 5.90 -12.95
N SER A 126 22.56 5.16 -13.73
CA SER A 126 23.91 4.72 -13.32
C SER A 126 24.84 5.89 -12.96
N ARG A 127 24.69 7.04 -13.62
CA ARG A 127 25.47 8.26 -13.33
C ARG A 127 25.19 8.81 -11.94
N LEU A 128 23.98 8.61 -11.43
CA LEU A 128 23.60 9.04 -10.07
C LEU A 128 24.25 8.12 -9.03
N TYR A 129 24.32 6.81 -9.30
CA TYR A 129 25.06 5.88 -8.47
C TYR A 129 26.57 6.13 -8.52
N ASP A 130 27.14 6.48 -9.68
CA ASP A 130 28.55 6.90 -9.79
C ASP A 130 28.83 8.10 -8.88
N ALA A 131 27.95 9.11 -8.90
CA ALA A 131 28.07 10.27 -8.01
C ALA A 131 27.95 9.88 -6.53
N TYR A 132 26.98 9.04 -6.20
CA TYR A 132 26.78 8.51 -4.84
C TYR A 132 28.02 7.77 -4.33
N GLU A 133 28.56 6.83 -5.10
CA GLU A 133 29.73 6.02 -4.73
C GLU A 133 30.99 6.89 -4.57
N ASN A 134 31.17 7.91 -5.41
CA ASN A 134 32.32 8.82 -5.35
C ASN A 134 32.24 9.86 -4.22
N ILE A 135 31.03 10.28 -3.83
CA ILE A 135 30.84 11.31 -2.79
C ILE A 135 30.79 10.69 -1.39
N LEU A 136 30.29 9.45 -1.25
CA LEU A 136 30.08 8.80 0.05
C LEU A 136 31.34 8.79 0.94
N PRO A 137 32.55 8.40 0.46
CA PRO A 137 33.74 8.38 1.30
C PRO A 137 34.15 9.77 1.79
N LYS A 138 33.97 10.79 0.94
CA LYS A 138 34.29 12.19 1.28
C LYS A 138 33.34 12.71 2.35
N LEU A 139 32.07 12.38 2.22
CA LEU A 139 31.03 12.79 3.16
C LEU A 139 31.19 12.10 4.53
N LEU A 140 31.53 10.82 4.53
CA LEU A 140 31.87 10.08 5.76
C LEU A 140 33.02 10.75 6.52
N LYS A 141 34.09 11.15 5.80
CA LYS A 141 35.21 11.90 6.39
C LYS A 141 34.77 13.24 6.98
N ILE A 142 34.00 14.03 6.23
CA ILE A 142 33.48 15.33 6.70
C ILE A 142 32.62 15.17 7.96
N VAL A 143 31.71 14.19 7.98
CA VAL A 143 30.85 13.96 9.15
C VAL A 143 31.67 13.48 10.35
N SER A 144 32.66 12.61 10.14
CA SER A 144 33.60 12.17 11.19
C SER A 144 34.35 13.37 11.78
N GLU A 145 34.88 14.27 10.95
CA GLU A 145 35.57 15.49 11.40
C GLU A 145 34.64 16.44 12.18
N ILE A 146 33.41 16.66 11.72
CA ILE A 146 32.42 17.51 12.40
C ILE A 146 32.00 16.94 13.76
N THR A 147 31.88 15.61 13.85
CA THR A 147 31.42 14.94 15.08
C THR A 147 32.54 14.64 16.06
N GLY A 148 33.80 14.61 15.60
CA GLY A 148 34.92 14.09 16.39
C GLY A 148 34.84 12.58 16.64
N GLU A 149 34.01 11.86 15.88
CA GLU A 149 33.78 10.42 16.03
C GLU A 149 34.44 9.63 14.90
N ASP A 150 34.77 8.36 15.15
CA ASP A 150 35.33 7.45 14.15
C ASP A 150 34.37 7.24 12.97
N ILE A 151 34.93 7.14 11.76
CA ILE A 151 34.18 6.96 10.50
C ILE A 151 33.33 5.68 10.47
N GLU A 152 33.75 4.65 11.20
CA GLU A 152 33.07 3.36 11.30
C GLU A 152 31.85 3.39 12.23
N LYS A 153 31.73 4.43 13.06
CA LYS A 153 30.63 4.56 14.02
C LYS A 153 29.29 4.67 13.31
N ALA A 154 28.30 3.92 13.79
CA ALA A 154 26.97 3.85 13.17
C ALA A 154 26.28 5.22 13.06
N THR A 155 26.53 6.13 14.00
CA THR A 155 26.01 7.52 14.00
C THR A 155 26.59 8.34 12.85
N VAL A 156 27.89 8.23 12.59
CA VAL A 156 28.58 8.90 11.48
C VAL A 156 28.08 8.36 10.15
N LYS A 157 28.04 7.03 10.00
CA LYS A 157 27.51 6.37 8.79
C LYS A 157 26.08 6.80 8.51
N ALA A 158 25.19 6.72 9.50
CA ALA A 158 23.79 7.08 9.33
C ALA A 158 23.61 8.54 8.90
N ARG A 159 24.40 9.48 9.45
CA ARG A 159 24.38 10.89 9.05
C ARG A 159 24.92 11.11 7.64
N ALA A 160 25.98 10.43 7.24
CA ALA A 160 26.51 10.52 5.88
C ALA A 160 25.48 9.97 4.86
N PHE A 161 24.90 8.80 5.14
CA PHE A 161 23.84 8.21 4.31
C PHE A 161 22.61 9.12 4.20
N ASP A 162 22.18 9.77 5.28
CA ASP A 162 21.02 10.67 5.27
C ASP A 162 21.20 11.88 4.35
N ASN A 163 22.45 12.34 4.21
CA ASN A 163 22.81 13.46 3.35
C ASN A 163 23.00 13.04 1.88
N ILE A 164 23.54 11.84 1.62
CA ILE A 164 23.84 11.41 0.25
C ILE A 164 22.69 10.69 -0.46
N ARG A 165 21.69 10.17 0.29
CA ARG A 165 20.56 9.40 -0.26
C ARG A 165 19.73 10.15 -1.31
N TYR A 166 19.82 11.49 -1.37
CA TYR A 166 19.16 12.29 -2.41
C TYR A 166 19.73 12.07 -3.81
N LEU A 167 20.89 11.42 -3.92
CA LEU A 167 21.42 10.92 -5.20
C LEU A 167 20.84 9.56 -5.60
N LEU A 168 20.15 8.85 -4.71
CA LEU A 168 19.52 7.59 -5.08
C LEU A 168 18.32 7.87 -5.97
N PRO A 169 18.27 7.35 -7.21
CA PRO A 169 17.11 7.51 -8.06
C PRO A 169 15.89 6.80 -7.45
N ALA A 170 14.68 7.30 -7.71
CA ALA A 170 13.45 6.74 -7.16
C ALA A 170 13.17 5.28 -7.60
N GLY A 171 13.77 4.84 -8.71
CA GLY A 171 13.78 3.44 -9.15
C GLY A 171 14.77 2.54 -8.41
N THR A 172 15.50 3.04 -7.40
CA THR A 172 16.39 2.20 -6.58
C THR A 172 15.59 1.08 -5.93
N GLY A 173 16.06 -0.16 -6.10
CA GLY A 173 15.43 -1.34 -5.51
C GLY A 173 15.64 -1.41 -4.00
N THR A 174 14.57 -1.74 -3.29
CA THR A 174 14.43 -1.87 -1.84
C THR A 174 13.58 -3.10 -1.50
N ASN A 175 13.49 -3.41 -0.21
CA ASN A 175 12.63 -4.47 0.32
C ASN A 175 11.72 -3.88 1.41
N VAL A 176 10.48 -4.35 1.48
CA VAL A 176 9.50 -3.98 2.50
C VAL A 176 8.87 -5.25 3.06
N ALA A 177 8.95 -5.43 4.37
CA ALA A 177 8.07 -6.37 5.08
C ALA A 177 6.83 -5.61 5.58
N ALA A 178 5.67 -6.25 5.50
CA ALA A 178 4.41 -5.70 5.96
C ALA A 178 3.61 -6.76 6.73
N VAL A 179 2.90 -6.36 7.79
CA VAL A 179 1.82 -7.16 8.40
C VAL A 179 0.52 -6.44 8.11
N LEU A 180 -0.31 -7.04 7.26
CA LEU A 180 -1.51 -6.43 6.69
C LEU A 180 -2.75 -7.25 7.02
N ASN A 181 -3.87 -6.57 7.26
CA ASN A 181 -5.17 -7.23 7.29
C ASN A 181 -5.69 -7.51 5.87
N ILE A 182 -6.49 -8.55 5.68
CA ILE A 182 -6.93 -8.98 4.34
C ILE A 182 -7.79 -7.93 3.63
N ARG A 183 -8.53 -7.08 4.35
CA ARG A 183 -9.26 -5.97 3.72
C ARG A 183 -8.31 -4.98 3.03
N ASP A 184 -7.20 -4.63 3.65
CA ASP A 184 -6.19 -3.77 3.01
C ASP A 184 -5.47 -4.48 1.89
N VAL A 185 -5.15 -5.77 2.04
CA VAL A 185 -4.58 -6.58 0.95
C VAL A 185 -5.50 -6.55 -0.28
N ILE A 186 -6.81 -6.76 -0.09
CA ILE A 186 -7.81 -6.67 -1.17
C ILE A 186 -7.75 -5.29 -1.82
N ASN A 187 -7.82 -4.21 -1.04
CA ASN A 187 -7.83 -2.85 -1.61
C ASN A 187 -6.51 -2.50 -2.30
N MET A 188 -5.38 -2.97 -1.77
CA MET A 188 -4.06 -2.83 -2.36
C MET A 188 -3.97 -3.57 -3.69
N ILE A 189 -4.43 -4.82 -3.78
CA ILE A 189 -4.49 -5.58 -5.03
C ILE A 189 -5.35 -4.85 -6.06
N LYS A 190 -6.56 -4.41 -5.69
CA LYS A 190 -7.45 -3.67 -6.60
C LYS A 190 -6.79 -2.41 -7.15
N SER A 191 -6.11 -1.66 -6.29
CA SER A 191 -5.45 -0.40 -6.66
C SER A 191 -4.22 -0.66 -7.53
N MET A 192 -3.37 -1.64 -7.16
CA MET A 192 -2.16 -2.00 -7.88
C MET A 192 -2.45 -2.55 -9.28
N THR A 193 -3.41 -3.48 -9.40
CA THR A 193 -3.77 -4.11 -10.67
C THR A 193 -4.45 -3.14 -11.64
N GLY A 194 -5.16 -2.13 -11.14
CA GLY A 194 -5.74 -1.04 -11.93
C GLY A 194 -4.76 0.10 -12.26
N HIS A 195 -3.54 0.08 -11.71
CA HIS A 195 -2.61 1.21 -11.79
C HIS A 195 -1.92 1.33 -13.16
N CYS A 196 -1.56 2.56 -13.56
CA CYS A 196 -0.85 2.81 -14.83
C CYS A 196 0.63 2.37 -14.80
N ASN A 197 1.26 2.35 -13.62
CA ASN A 197 2.62 1.84 -13.44
C ASN A 197 2.67 0.31 -13.63
N PRO A 198 3.43 -0.22 -14.61
CA PRO A 198 3.54 -1.66 -14.86
C PRO A 198 4.15 -2.45 -13.71
N GLU A 199 5.07 -1.85 -12.94
CA GLU A 199 5.62 -2.49 -11.73
C GLU A 199 4.51 -2.77 -10.72
N PHE A 200 3.62 -1.80 -10.51
CA PHE A 200 2.52 -1.94 -9.54
C PHE A 200 1.55 -3.03 -10.00
N ARG A 201 1.24 -3.12 -11.30
CA ARG A 201 0.38 -4.21 -11.80
C ARG A 201 0.99 -5.59 -11.55
N LYS A 202 2.29 -5.75 -11.82
CA LYS A 202 3.01 -7.01 -11.54
C LYS A 202 2.97 -7.35 -10.05
N LEU A 203 3.25 -6.38 -9.18
CA LEU A 203 3.19 -6.54 -7.73
C LEU A 203 1.78 -6.87 -7.25
N GLY A 204 0.74 -6.25 -7.82
CA GLY A 204 -0.66 -6.53 -7.50
C GLY A 204 -1.06 -7.96 -7.83
N HIS A 205 -0.62 -8.49 -8.98
CA HIS A 205 -0.84 -9.89 -9.34
C HIS A 205 -0.06 -10.84 -8.41
N ALA A 206 1.21 -10.56 -8.13
CA ALA A 206 2.00 -11.39 -7.22
C ALA A 206 1.43 -11.39 -5.79
N LEU A 207 0.95 -10.23 -5.32
CA LEU A 207 0.27 -10.07 -4.04
C LEU A 207 -1.04 -10.87 -3.99
N TYR A 208 -1.82 -10.87 -5.06
CA TYR A 208 -3.00 -11.71 -5.19
C TYR A 208 -2.65 -13.20 -5.07
N GLU A 209 -1.73 -13.69 -5.88
CA GLU A 209 -1.33 -15.12 -5.87
C GLU A 209 -0.82 -15.55 -4.49
N THR A 210 0.03 -14.73 -3.87
CA THR A 210 0.58 -15.01 -2.53
C THR A 210 -0.51 -15.04 -1.47
N SER A 211 -1.41 -14.04 -1.48
CA SER A 211 -2.47 -13.95 -0.47
C SER A 211 -3.55 -15.02 -0.67
N ASN A 212 -3.79 -15.44 -1.92
CA ASN A 212 -4.78 -16.45 -2.28
C ASN A 212 -4.43 -17.85 -1.74
N GLN A 213 -3.15 -18.11 -1.47
CA GLN A 213 -2.71 -19.34 -0.79
C GLN A 213 -3.22 -19.43 0.66
N PHE A 214 -3.49 -18.29 1.30
CA PHE A 214 -3.91 -18.23 2.72
C PHE A 214 -5.37 -17.85 2.92
N CYS A 215 -5.97 -17.06 2.03
CA CYS A 215 -7.34 -16.56 2.20
C CYS A 215 -8.14 -16.61 0.89
N PRO A 216 -8.26 -17.77 0.22
CA PRO A 216 -8.86 -17.87 -1.11
C PRO A 216 -10.34 -17.43 -1.14
N ALA A 217 -11.12 -17.79 -0.12
CA ALA A 217 -12.53 -17.40 -0.03
C ALA A 217 -12.73 -15.87 0.03
N LEU A 218 -11.80 -15.14 0.65
CA LEU A 218 -11.84 -13.67 0.76
C LEU A 218 -11.38 -12.97 -0.52
N LEU A 219 -10.56 -13.64 -1.34
CA LEU A 219 -9.94 -13.07 -2.54
C LEU A 219 -10.68 -13.42 -3.85
N LYS A 220 -11.68 -14.32 -3.79
CA LYS A 220 -12.42 -14.84 -4.95
C LYS A 220 -13.01 -13.79 -5.90
N HIS A 221 -13.43 -12.64 -5.37
CA HIS A 221 -14.12 -11.58 -6.14
C HIS A 221 -13.29 -10.29 -6.27
N VAL A 222 -11.97 -10.37 -6.13
CA VAL A 222 -11.10 -9.22 -6.33
C VAL A 222 -10.96 -8.91 -7.81
N SER A 223 -11.27 -7.67 -8.18
CA SER A 223 -11.15 -7.16 -9.54
C SER A 223 -10.42 -5.82 -9.55
N PRO A 224 -9.62 -5.51 -10.59
CA PRO A 224 -8.93 -4.22 -10.70
C PRO A 224 -9.85 -3.01 -10.50
N ASN A 225 -9.35 -1.99 -9.82
CA ASN A 225 -10.05 -0.71 -9.69
C ASN A 225 -9.78 0.16 -10.93
N ASN A 226 -10.71 0.14 -11.88
CA ASN A 226 -10.60 0.91 -13.12
C ASN A 226 -11.17 2.34 -13.01
N PHE A 227 -11.60 2.77 -11.82
CA PHE A 227 -12.11 4.13 -11.61
C PHE A 227 -11.00 5.17 -11.36
N GLN A 228 -9.76 4.72 -11.09
CA GLN A 228 -8.63 5.64 -11.05
C GLN A 228 -8.28 6.08 -12.46
N MET A 229 -8.34 7.39 -12.69
CA MET A 229 -8.03 7.93 -14.01
C MET A 229 -6.55 7.69 -14.34
N GLN A 230 -6.29 7.15 -15.53
CA GLN A 230 -4.93 6.83 -15.93
C GLN A 230 -4.17 8.11 -16.33
N LEU A 231 -2.95 8.22 -15.82
CA LEU A 231 -2.01 9.26 -16.23
C LEU A 231 -1.43 8.91 -17.61
N LYS A 232 -1.73 9.73 -18.63
CA LYS A 232 -1.22 9.53 -20.00
C LYS A 232 0.19 10.11 -20.16
N THR A 233 0.43 11.27 -19.57
CA THR A 233 1.75 11.91 -19.53
C THR A 233 1.84 12.86 -18.33
N VAL A 234 3.04 13.01 -17.79
CA VAL A 234 3.40 14.01 -16.77
C VAL A 234 3.71 15.38 -17.40
N GLY A 235 3.23 15.64 -18.62
CA GLY A 235 3.54 16.84 -19.38
C GLY A 235 5.00 16.93 -19.83
N LYS A 236 5.40 18.08 -20.41
CA LYS A 236 6.81 18.36 -20.69
C LYS A 236 7.51 18.75 -19.39
N MET A 237 8.56 18.02 -19.02
CA MET A 237 9.52 18.41 -17.98
C MET A 237 10.48 19.50 -18.49
N ASN A 238 10.00 20.44 -19.30
CA ASN A 238 10.80 21.57 -19.77
C ASN A 238 10.83 22.61 -18.65
N HIS A 239 11.60 22.32 -17.60
CA HIS A 239 12.14 23.39 -16.80
C HIS A 239 13.51 23.71 -17.37
N GLU A 240 13.71 24.95 -17.79
CA GLU A 240 15.07 25.47 -17.76
C GLU A 240 15.53 25.36 -16.31
N VAL A 241 16.38 24.37 -16.04
CA VAL A 241 17.09 24.32 -14.77
C VAL A 241 18.08 25.48 -14.82
N GLN A 242 17.60 26.68 -14.47
CA GLN A 242 18.46 27.82 -14.25
C GLN A 242 19.18 27.58 -12.93
N ILE A 243 20.27 26.81 -13.00
CA ILE A 243 21.28 26.82 -11.93
C ILE A 243 21.88 28.22 -11.98
N GLY A 244 21.23 29.17 -11.30
CA GLY A 244 21.83 30.47 -11.07
C GLY A 244 23.20 30.23 -10.43
N LYS A 245 24.26 30.85 -10.95
CA LYS A 245 25.65 30.63 -10.50
C LYS A 245 25.85 30.67 -8.98
N ASN A 246 24.90 31.25 -8.22
CA ASN A 246 24.93 31.39 -6.76
C ASN A 246 23.64 30.94 -6.02
N LYS A 247 22.75 30.13 -6.61
CA LYS A 247 21.58 29.60 -5.88
C LYS A 247 21.73 28.09 -5.67
N PRO A 248 21.91 27.60 -4.42
CA PRO A 248 22.12 26.18 -4.15
C PRO A 248 20.83 25.34 -4.19
N TYR A 249 19.72 25.90 -4.68
CA TYR A 249 18.41 25.28 -4.68
C TYR A 249 17.63 25.60 -5.95
N VAL A 250 16.76 24.67 -6.33
CA VAL A 250 15.76 24.84 -7.39
C VAL A 250 14.44 25.18 -6.71
N ILE A 251 13.81 26.28 -7.09
CA ILE A 251 12.45 26.59 -6.65
C ILE A 251 11.49 25.84 -7.58
N ILE A 252 10.75 24.87 -7.03
CA ILE A 252 9.63 24.22 -7.72
C ILE A 252 8.36 24.87 -7.19
N ASP A 253 8.05 26.08 -7.64
CA ASP A 253 6.83 26.78 -7.24
C ASP A 253 5.67 26.25 -8.11
N ARG A 254 4.96 25.23 -7.61
CA ARG A 254 3.79 24.68 -8.31
C ARG A 254 2.66 24.34 -7.34
N PRO A 255 1.41 24.68 -7.68
CA PRO A 255 0.24 24.27 -6.90
C PRO A 255 0.03 22.75 -6.89
N HIS A 256 0.62 22.03 -7.86
CA HIS A 256 0.60 20.57 -7.93
C HIS A 256 2.01 20.01 -8.16
N LEU A 257 2.33 18.87 -7.52
CA LEU A 257 3.64 18.22 -7.62
C LEU A 257 3.97 17.69 -9.02
N MET A 258 2.99 17.55 -9.92
CA MET A 258 3.19 17.07 -11.29
C MET A 258 3.09 18.21 -12.32
N PRO A 259 3.95 18.25 -13.36
CA PRO A 259 3.74 19.16 -14.50
C PRO A 259 2.46 18.76 -15.22
N ASP A 260 1.45 19.63 -15.23
CA ASP A 260 0.28 19.60 -16.13
C ASP A 260 -0.12 18.18 -16.59
N PRO A 261 -0.50 17.29 -15.64
CA PRO A 261 -0.72 15.89 -15.95
C PRO A 261 -1.88 15.75 -16.94
N VAL A 262 -1.65 15.10 -18.06
CA VAL A 262 -2.74 14.74 -18.99
C VAL A 262 -3.34 13.45 -18.48
N ILE A 263 -4.56 13.54 -17.98
CA ILE A 263 -5.34 12.42 -17.49
C ILE A 263 -6.21 11.89 -18.62
N GLN A 264 -6.36 10.57 -18.72
CA GLN A 264 -7.30 9.96 -19.65
C GLN A 264 -8.75 10.19 -19.16
N GLN A 265 -9.35 11.32 -19.55
CA GLN A 265 -10.72 11.67 -19.16
C GLN A 265 -11.79 10.90 -19.93
N ASP A 266 -11.51 10.52 -21.18
CA ASP A 266 -12.49 9.86 -22.04
C ASP A 266 -12.95 8.51 -21.47
N SER A 267 -12.02 7.75 -20.86
CA SER A 267 -12.37 6.49 -20.19
C SER A 267 -13.23 6.72 -18.94
N PHE A 268 -12.97 7.79 -18.19
CA PHE A 268 -13.76 8.12 -17.00
C PHE A 268 -15.20 8.51 -17.36
N LYS A 269 -15.38 9.37 -18.37
CA LYS A 269 -16.72 9.76 -18.84
C LYS A 269 -17.52 8.54 -19.28
N SER A 270 -16.95 7.70 -20.16
CA SER A 270 -17.64 6.48 -20.62
C SER A 270 -17.94 5.50 -19.49
N LEU A 271 -17.08 5.37 -18.48
CA LEU A 271 -17.34 4.54 -17.29
C LEU A 271 -18.52 5.07 -16.47
N VAL A 272 -18.62 6.39 -16.30
CA VAL A 272 -19.76 7.02 -15.62
C VAL A 272 -21.03 6.79 -16.44
N GLU A 273 -20.96 6.94 -17.76
CA GLU A 273 -22.11 6.72 -18.64
C GLU A 273 -22.62 5.28 -18.56
N GLN A 274 -21.72 4.30 -18.63
CA GLN A 274 -22.06 2.89 -18.50
C GLN A 274 -22.63 2.55 -17.11
N ARG A 275 -22.04 3.10 -16.04
CA ARG A 275 -22.45 2.79 -14.67
C ARG A 275 -23.82 3.37 -14.32
N TYR A 276 -24.13 4.57 -14.80
CA TYR A 276 -25.35 5.29 -14.45
C TYR A 276 -26.42 5.25 -15.56
N GLY A 277 -26.09 4.70 -16.74
CA GLY A 277 -27.02 4.62 -17.88
C GLY A 277 -27.43 5.98 -18.44
N MET A 278 -26.59 7.00 -18.30
CA MET A 278 -26.89 8.39 -18.70
C MET A 278 -25.63 9.07 -19.25
N SER A 279 -25.75 10.02 -20.18
CA SER A 279 -24.58 10.72 -20.73
C SER A 279 -23.79 11.49 -19.65
N TRP A 280 -22.52 11.79 -19.91
CA TRP A 280 -21.69 12.58 -19.00
C TRP A 280 -22.31 13.94 -18.67
N GLU A 281 -22.93 14.60 -19.65
CA GLU A 281 -23.63 15.87 -19.44
C GLU A 281 -24.87 15.69 -18.54
N ALA A 282 -25.64 14.63 -18.75
CA ALA A 282 -26.80 14.30 -17.92
C ALA A 282 -26.38 13.97 -16.48
N PHE A 283 -25.30 13.20 -16.30
CA PHE A 283 -24.73 12.90 -15.00
C PHE A 283 -24.24 14.16 -14.28
N THR A 284 -23.51 15.03 -14.99
CA THR A 284 -23.00 16.29 -14.43
C THR A 284 -24.16 17.18 -13.98
N LYS A 285 -25.21 17.30 -14.80
CA LYS A 285 -26.43 18.03 -14.43
C LYS A 285 -27.12 17.41 -13.22
N PHE A 286 -27.26 16.09 -13.18
CA PHE A 286 -27.83 15.38 -12.05
C PHE A 286 -27.05 15.62 -10.75
N MET A 287 -25.71 15.58 -10.79
CA MET A 287 -24.86 15.84 -9.63
C MET A 287 -24.94 17.30 -9.17
N ASN A 288 -24.98 18.26 -10.10
CA ASN A 288 -25.12 19.68 -9.79
C ASN A 288 -26.50 20.04 -9.21
N CYS A 289 -27.53 19.24 -9.50
CA CYS A 289 -28.86 19.41 -8.93
C CYS A 289 -29.05 18.71 -7.57
N ARG A 290 -28.04 18.00 -7.05
CA ARG A 290 -28.14 17.39 -5.72
C ARG A 290 -28.09 18.49 -4.65
N PRO A 291 -28.97 18.47 -3.65
CA PRO A 291 -28.85 19.37 -2.50
C PRO A 291 -27.49 19.15 -1.81
N GLU A 292 -26.84 20.23 -1.34
CA GLU A 292 -25.51 20.21 -0.69
C GLU A 292 -25.44 19.26 0.52
N HIS A 293 -26.61 18.90 1.07
CA HIS A 293 -26.75 17.86 2.08
C HIS A 293 -27.54 16.71 1.48
N SER A 294 -26.83 15.67 1.05
CA SER A 294 -27.47 14.39 0.81
C SER A 294 -28.01 13.90 2.16
N GLU A 295 -29.33 13.98 2.36
CA GLU A 295 -29.98 13.39 3.53
C GLU A 295 -29.50 11.94 3.68
N VAL A 296 -29.02 11.62 4.88
CA VAL A 296 -28.62 10.26 5.22
C VAL A 296 -29.84 9.36 4.99
N PRO A 297 -29.72 8.28 4.19
CA PRO A 297 -30.84 7.38 3.94
C PRO A 297 -31.44 6.90 5.28
N ASP A 298 -32.77 6.90 5.36
CA ASP A 298 -33.55 6.47 6.53
C ASP A 298 -33.09 5.16 7.21
N PRO A 299 -32.52 4.15 6.52
CA PRO A 299 -31.98 2.94 7.16
C PRO A 299 -30.85 3.18 8.19
N PHE A 300 -30.22 4.36 8.19
CA PHE A 300 -29.15 4.71 9.13
C PHE A 300 -29.62 5.60 10.28
N LYS A 301 -30.92 5.95 10.35
CA LYS A 301 -31.53 6.66 11.49
C LYS A 301 -31.98 5.71 12.61
N THR A 302 -31.25 4.61 12.86
CA THR A 302 -31.65 3.58 13.83
C THR A 302 -31.17 3.83 15.26
N ILE A 303 -30.95 5.09 15.66
CA ILE A 303 -30.76 5.45 17.07
C ILE A 303 -31.70 6.60 17.38
N ASN A 304 -32.88 6.26 17.88
CA ASN A 304 -33.67 7.22 18.65
C ASN A 304 -32.98 7.35 20.01
N ILE A 305 -32.51 8.56 20.34
CA ILE A 305 -32.15 8.93 21.72
C ILE A 305 -33.43 9.07 22.53
#